data_AF-A0A7W4HP60-F1
#
_entry.id   AF-A0A7W4HP60-F1
#
_cell.length_a   1.000
_cell.length_b   1.000
_cell.length_c   1.000
_cell.angle_alpha   90.00
_cell.angle_beta   90.00
_cell.angle_gamma   90.00
#
_symmetry.space_group_name_H-M   'P 1'
#
loop_
_entity.id
_entity.type
_entity.pdbx_description
1 polymer ?
#
loop_
_entity_poly.entity_id
_entity_poly.type
_entity_poly.pdbx_seq_one_letter_code
_entity_poly.pdbx_strand_id
1 'polypeptide(L)'
;MKDKIRFFILFALLPFQLFFSQEYKNGFSDGSIVTKKGSTPVKIFVSPDMKQVYDALGSENADVLVILNKYNTELSGQREYGYLAPYYEEFKKKGYFILNENFMPVGEEGMSIESLKSYKYILKSGQLTKLDLQLSKMVWLNTEFSIWNPNEGIDIFGFKLRYYGLMFVFAFGFGILIMRQIFKIDNVDDKFIDPLFTWTLLGTIFGARIGHVVFYEPSLFVTDFWSVFLPIRTKPTLEFTGFSGLASHGATIALILTTLYYSYRIIKKNPFWVYDRLGIVIALGGAFVRVGNFFNSEIIGKPASETSPFAILFPQQSMEYGAIVPRYPTQLFEAFGYVCLFILLAVLYKFTRKKYQQGWLFGLFFVILWSIRFFVEFLKEPQGDEVITFAGLNTGQVLSIPFMLAGVAIMIYSKKNKIEPAE
;
A
#
# COMPACT_ATOMS: atom_id res chain seq x y z
N MET A 1 -11.84 33.06 -21.61
CA MET A 1 -12.36 33.15 -20.22
C MET A 1 -13.26 31.95 -19.87
N LYS A 2 -14.21 31.59 -20.75
CA LYS A 2 -15.08 30.40 -20.58
C LYS A 2 -14.31 29.06 -20.43
N ASP A 3 -13.21 28.85 -21.14
CA ASP A 3 -12.45 27.58 -21.04
C ASP A 3 -11.62 27.46 -19.75
N LYS A 4 -11.12 28.59 -19.23
CA LYS A 4 -10.44 28.63 -17.91
C LYS A 4 -11.45 28.42 -16.78
N ILE A 5 -12.66 28.97 -16.90
CA ILE A 5 -13.75 28.75 -15.93
C ILE A 5 -14.22 27.28 -15.97
N ARG A 6 -14.34 26.66 -17.15
CA ARG A 6 -14.62 25.22 -17.27
C ARG A 6 -13.52 24.35 -16.66
N PHE A 7 -12.25 24.70 -16.85
CA PHE A 7 -11.13 23.99 -16.23
C PHE A 7 -11.18 24.09 -14.70
N PHE A 8 -11.42 25.28 -14.14
CA PHE A 8 -11.56 25.45 -12.69
C PHE A 8 -12.82 24.77 -12.12
N ILE A 9 -13.93 24.76 -12.84
CA ILE A 9 -15.14 24.03 -12.44
C ILE A 9 -14.90 22.52 -12.50
N LEU A 10 -14.27 21.99 -13.54
CA LEU A 10 -13.90 20.57 -13.62
C LEU A 10 -12.89 20.18 -12.54
N PHE A 11 -11.91 21.03 -12.24
CA PHE A 11 -10.94 20.82 -11.18
C PHE A 11 -11.57 20.93 -9.78
N ALA A 12 -12.57 21.79 -9.60
CA ALA A 12 -13.34 21.90 -8.36
C ALA A 12 -14.38 20.77 -8.19
N LEU A 13 -14.85 20.17 -9.30
CA LEU A 13 -15.79 19.04 -9.31
C LEU A 13 -15.11 17.67 -9.29
N LEU A 14 -13.83 17.59 -9.68
CA LEU A 14 -13.00 16.38 -9.59
C LEU A 14 -13.01 15.75 -8.19
N PRO A 15 -12.83 16.51 -7.09
CA PRO A 15 -13.01 15.99 -5.74
C PRO A 15 -14.41 15.41 -5.51
N PHE A 16 -15.46 16.02 -6.05
CA PHE A 16 -16.84 15.55 -5.89
C PHE A 16 -17.12 14.22 -6.59
N GLN A 17 -16.45 13.93 -7.71
CA GLN A 17 -16.53 12.61 -8.34
C GLN A 17 -15.84 11.52 -7.53
N LEU A 18 -14.81 11.87 -6.76
CA LEU A 18 -14.09 10.90 -5.91
C LEU A 18 -14.95 10.40 -4.74
N PHE A 19 -15.90 11.20 -4.25
CA PHE A 19 -16.67 10.85 -3.05
C PHE A 19 -17.79 9.83 -3.28
N PHE A 20 -18.17 9.55 -4.53
CA PHE A 20 -19.21 8.56 -4.83
C PHE A 20 -18.59 7.22 -5.18
N SER A 21 -18.91 6.21 -4.37
CA SER A 21 -18.58 4.82 -4.65
C SER A 21 -19.39 4.34 -5.85
N GLN A 22 -18.72 3.69 -6.81
CA GLN A 22 -19.40 3.09 -7.95
C GLN A 22 -19.96 1.71 -7.59
N GLU A 23 -21.19 1.41 -8.01
CA GLU A 23 -21.71 0.05 -7.90
C GLU A 23 -21.26 -0.81 -9.08
N TYR A 24 -20.71 -1.99 -8.76
CA TYR A 24 -20.32 -3.01 -9.72
C TYR A 24 -21.24 -4.22 -9.53
N LYS A 25 -22.24 -4.34 -10.40
CA LYS A 25 -23.21 -5.44 -10.33
C LYS A 25 -22.48 -6.78 -10.48
N ASN A 26 -22.62 -7.66 -9.49
CA ASN A 26 -21.99 -8.98 -9.43
C ASN A 26 -20.45 -8.97 -9.53
N GLY A 27 -19.79 -7.82 -9.30
CA GLY A 27 -18.33 -7.71 -9.26
C GLY A 27 -17.62 -7.75 -10.63
N PHE A 28 -18.34 -7.56 -11.74
CA PHE A 28 -17.74 -7.50 -13.07
C PHE A 28 -17.38 -6.06 -13.47
N SER A 29 -16.22 -5.89 -14.10
CA SER A 29 -15.83 -4.67 -14.81
C SER A 29 -15.82 -4.86 -16.32
N ASP A 30 -15.82 -3.79 -17.10
CA ASP A 30 -15.79 -3.83 -18.56
C ASP A 30 -14.37 -3.79 -19.14
N GLY A 31 -14.21 -4.43 -20.29
CA GLY A 31 -12.98 -4.37 -21.07
C GLY A 31 -13.18 -5.01 -22.44
N SER A 32 -12.09 -5.13 -23.19
CA SER A 32 -12.12 -5.78 -24.49
C SER A 32 -10.80 -6.46 -24.82
N ILE A 33 -10.86 -7.66 -25.39
CA ILE A 33 -9.70 -8.35 -25.92
C ILE A 33 -9.47 -7.87 -27.35
N VAL A 34 -8.30 -7.30 -27.59
CA VAL A 34 -7.90 -6.84 -28.92
C VAL A 34 -7.07 -7.92 -29.60
N THR A 35 -7.51 -8.30 -30.80
CA THR A 35 -6.82 -9.25 -31.67
C THR A 35 -6.66 -8.65 -33.07
N LYS A 36 -6.03 -9.37 -34.01
CA LYS A 36 -6.01 -8.94 -35.42
C LYS A 36 -7.40 -8.82 -36.05
N LYS A 37 -8.40 -9.55 -35.54
CA LYS A 37 -9.78 -9.52 -36.05
C LYS A 37 -10.56 -8.29 -35.57
N GLY A 38 -10.07 -7.59 -34.55
CA GLY A 38 -10.73 -6.45 -33.95
C GLY A 38 -10.82 -6.56 -32.42
N SER A 39 -11.69 -5.74 -31.85
CA SER A 39 -11.92 -5.65 -30.41
C SER A 39 -13.17 -6.45 -30.03
N THR A 40 -13.01 -7.42 -29.12
CA THR A 40 -14.10 -8.25 -28.57
C THR A 40 -14.41 -7.78 -27.14
N PRO A 41 -15.60 -7.22 -26.86
CA PRO A 41 -15.99 -6.86 -25.50
C PRO A 41 -16.01 -8.08 -24.58
N VAL A 42 -15.50 -7.93 -23.36
CA VAL A 42 -15.49 -8.98 -22.34
C VAL A 42 -15.86 -8.40 -20.99
N LYS A 43 -16.54 -9.18 -20.15
CA LYS A 43 -16.67 -8.88 -18.72
C LYS A 43 -15.46 -9.41 -17.98
N ILE A 44 -14.76 -8.53 -17.27
CA ILE A 44 -13.60 -8.86 -16.45
C ILE A 44 -14.07 -9.23 -15.05
N PHE A 45 -13.54 -10.33 -14.53
CA PHE A 45 -13.81 -10.79 -13.17
C PHE A 45 -12.53 -11.19 -12.46
N VAL A 46 -12.45 -10.94 -11.15
CA VAL A 46 -11.31 -11.33 -10.34
C VAL A 46 -11.81 -11.81 -8.98
N SER A 47 -11.36 -12.99 -8.56
CA SER A 47 -11.62 -13.49 -7.20
C SER A 47 -10.53 -14.46 -6.76
N PRO A 48 -10.06 -14.38 -5.50
CA PRO A 48 -9.18 -15.39 -4.93
C PRO A 48 -9.91 -16.71 -4.64
N ASP A 49 -11.25 -16.71 -4.65
CA ASP A 49 -12.04 -17.92 -4.46
C ASP A 49 -12.34 -18.59 -5.80
N MET A 50 -11.76 -19.78 -6.01
CA MET A 50 -11.93 -20.55 -7.24
C MET A 50 -13.38 -20.94 -7.52
N LYS A 51 -14.21 -21.09 -6.48
CA LYS A 51 -15.64 -21.34 -6.66
C LYS A 51 -16.33 -20.13 -7.31
N GLN A 52 -16.02 -18.92 -6.86
CA GLN A 52 -16.56 -17.69 -7.45
C GLN A 52 -16.07 -17.50 -8.88
N VAL A 53 -14.81 -17.85 -9.17
CA VAL A 53 -14.28 -17.88 -10.54
C VAL A 53 -15.10 -18.81 -11.43
N TYR A 54 -15.39 -20.02 -10.95
CA TYR A 54 -16.22 -20.98 -11.68
C TYR A 54 -17.64 -20.47 -11.91
N ASP A 55 -18.28 -19.92 -10.88
CA ASP A 55 -19.64 -19.37 -10.94
C ASP A 55 -19.70 -18.16 -11.92
N ALA A 56 -18.68 -17.29 -11.91
CA ALA A 56 -18.58 -16.14 -12.82
C ALA A 56 -18.44 -16.55 -14.29
N LEU A 57 -17.60 -17.56 -14.59
CA LEU A 57 -17.49 -18.13 -15.94
C LEU A 57 -18.79 -18.84 -16.36
N GLY A 58 -19.50 -19.44 -15.40
CA GLY A 58 -20.82 -20.02 -15.60
C GLY A 58 -21.97 -19.03 -15.79
N SER A 59 -21.73 -17.72 -15.64
CA SER A 59 -22.77 -16.69 -15.75
C SER A 59 -23.38 -16.57 -17.15
N GLU A 60 -24.47 -15.82 -17.25
CA GLU A 60 -25.17 -15.50 -18.51
C GLU A 60 -24.33 -14.66 -19.50
N ASN A 61 -23.23 -14.07 -19.03
CA ASN A 61 -22.32 -13.33 -19.89
C ASN A 61 -21.65 -14.26 -20.91
N ALA A 62 -21.76 -13.92 -22.19
CA ALA A 62 -21.21 -14.71 -23.30
C ALA A 62 -19.68 -14.75 -23.27
N ASP A 63 -19.04 -13.61 -23.00
CA ASP A 63 -17.60 -13.44 -23.00
C ASP A 63 -17.12 -12.92 -21.63
N VAL A 64 -16.36 -13.75 -20.92
CA VAL A 64 -15.87 -13.47 -19.56
C VAL A 64 -14.38 -13.76 -19.50
N LEU A 65 -13.61 -12.76 -19.09
CA LEU A 65 -12.18 -12.86 -18.81
C LEU A 65 -11.94 -12.82 -17.31
N VAL A 66 -11.44 -13.91 -16.76
CA VAL A 66 -10.99 -13.95 -15.37
C VAL A 66 -9.50 -13.62 -15.30
N ILE A 67 -9.11 -12.65 -14.48
CA ILE A 67 -7.70 -12.41 -14.12
C ILE A 67 -7.39 -13.28 -12.91
N LEU A 68 -6.38 -14.13 -13.03
CA LEU A 68 -5.96 -15.02 -11.95
C LEU A 68 -5.02 -14.29 -11.00
N ASN A 69 -5.27 -14.43 -9.70
CA ASN A 69 -4.38 -13.97 -8.66
C ASN A 69 -3.60 -15.14 -8.04
N LYS A 70 -2.73 -14.84 -7.08
CA LYS A 70 -1.85 -15.86 -6.48
C LYS A 70 -2.62 -17.02 -5.84
N TYR A 71 -3.82 -16.77 -5.31
CA TYR A 71 -4.67 -17.80 -4.70
C TYR A 71 -5.26 -18.78 -5.72
N ASN A 72 -5.30 -18.41 -7.00
CA ASN A 72 -5.79 -19.29 -8.07
C ASN A 72 -4.67 -20.11 -8.73
N THR A 73 -3.40 -19.79 -8.48
CA THR A 73 -2.25 -20.32 -9.23
C THR A 73 -1.11 -20.86 -8.37
N GLU A 74 -0.96 -20.40 -7.12
CA GLU A 74 0.11 -20.86 -6.23
C GLU A 74 -0.33 -22.07 -5.42
N LEU A 75 0.53 -23.07 -5.34
CA LEU A 75 0.32 -24.29 -4.57
C LEU A 75 1.28 -24.30 -3.38
N SER A 76 0.76 -24.08 -2.18
CA SER A 76 1.51 -24.24 -0.93
C SER A 76 1.59 -25.69 -0.45
N GLY A 77 0.90 -26.63 -1.11
CA GLY A 77 0.89 -28.05 -0.74
C GLY A 77 -0.09 -28.90 -1.54
N GLN A 78 -0.19 -30.19 -1.19
CA GLN A 78 -1.11 -31.14 -1.83
C GLN A 78 -2.59 -30.78 -1.62
N ARG A 79 -2.92 -30.09 -0.53
CA ARG A 79 -4.29 -29.67 -0.23
C ARG A 79 -4.78 -28.63 -1.24
N GLU A 80 -3.98 -27.61 -1.52
CA GLU A 80 -4.32 -26.59 -2.51
C GLU A 80 -4.42 -27.20 -3.92
N TYR A 81 -3.57 -28.18 -4.24
CA TYR A 81 -3.66 -28.88 -5.52
C TYR A 81 -4.99 -29.63 -5.67
N GLY A 82 -5.38 -30.38 -4.63
CA GLY A 82 -6.66 -31.08 -4.61
C GLY A 82 -7.87 -30.15 -4.71
N TYR A 83 -7.75 -28.90 -4.25
CA TYR A 83 -8.79 -27.88 -4.37
C TYR A 83 -8.87 -27.30 -5.80
N LEU A 84 -7.74 -26.94 -6.41
CA LEU A 84 -7.72 -26.26 -7.71
C LEU A 84 -7.90 -27.22 -8.89
N ALA A 85 -7.31 -28.42 -8.83
CA ALA A 85 -7.29 -29.35 -9.96
C ALA A 85 -8.68 -29.65 -10.58
N PRO A 86 -9.73 -29.95 -9.79
CA PRO A 86 -11.06 -30.23 -10.34
C PRO A 86 -11.64 -29.07 -11.17
N TYR A 87 -11.42 -27.82 -10.74
CA TYR A 87 -11.94 -26.64 -11.45
C TYR A 87 -11.30 -26.47 -12.82
N TYR A 88 -9.98 -26.58 -12.91
CA TYR A 88 -9.27 -26.42 -14.18
C TYR A 88 -9.55 -27.56 -15.16
N GLU A 89 -9.71 -28.79 -14.68
CA GLU A 89 -10.16 -29.89 -15.53
C GLU A 89 -11.58 -29.64 -16.06
N GLU A 90 -12.46 -29.06 -15.25
CA GLU A 90 -13.80 -28.67 -15.69
C GLU A 90 -13.77 -27.52 -16.71
N PHE A 91 -12.90 -26.51 -16.54
CA PHE A 91 -12.75 -25.43 -17.52
C PHE A 91 -12.27 -25.95 -18.87
N LYS A 92 -11.34 -26.91 -18.88
CA LYS A 92 -10.91 -27.58 -20.12
C LYS A 92 -12.06 -28.32 -20.79
N LYS A 93 -12.85 -29.09 -20.03
CA LYS A 93 -14.03 -29.80 -20.56
C LYS A 93 -15.05 -28.84 -21.17
N LYS A 94 -15.23 -27.66 -20.58
CA LYS A 94 -16.11 -26.60 -21.10
C LYS A 94 -15.49 -25.79 -22.25
N GLY A 95 -14.24 -26.06 -22.62
CA GLY A 95 -13.56 -25.38 -23.72
C GLY A 95 -13.12 -23.95 -23.40
N TYR A 96 -12.99 -23.59 -22.12
CA TYR A 96 -12.46 -22.27 -21.75
C TYR A 96 -10.96 -22.22 -21.99
N PHE A 97 -10.47 -21.07 -22.45
CA PHE A 97 -9.05 -20.88 -22.72
C PHE A 97 -8.32 -20.52 -21.44
N ILE A 98 -7.33 -21.32 -21.05
CA ILE A 98 -6.38 -20.97 -20.00
C ILE A 98 -5.23 -20.26 -20.70
N LEU A 99 -4.92 -19.03 -20.28
CA LEU A 99 -3.98 -18.15 -20.97
C LEU A 99 -2.82 -17.75 -20.07
N ASN A 100 -1.65 -17.54 -20.68
CA ASN A 100 -0.50 -16.93 -20.01
C ASN A 100 -0.54 -15.39 -20.07
N GLU A 101 0.53 -14.73 -19.58
CA GLU A 101 0.64 -13.27 -19.54
C GLU A 101 0.52 -12.59 -20.92
N ASN A 102 0.86 -13.33 -21.98
CA ASN A 102 0.81 -12.88 -23.37
C ASN A 102 -0.51 -13.26 -24.06
N PHE A 103 -1.54 -13.65 -23.30
CA PHE A 103 -2.84 -14.10 -23.80
C PHE A 103 -2.76 -15.33 -24.73
N MET A 104 -1.68 -16.12 -24.62
CA MET A 104 -1.51 -17.35 -25.39
C MET A 104 -2.10 -18.55 -24.64
N PRO A 105 -2.83 -19.45 -25.31
CA PRO A 105 -3.33 -20.68 -24.71
C PRO A 105 -2.21 -21.55 -24.12
N VAL A 106 -2.43 -22.07 -22.91
CA VAL A 106 -1.53 -22.96 -22.18
C VAL A 106 -2.31 -24.09 -21.48
N GLY A 107 -1.60 -25.12 -20.98
CA GLY A 107 -2.20 -26.15 -20.13
C GLY A 107 -2.84 -27.35 -20.85
N GLU A 108 -2.54 -27.54 -22.15
CA GLU A 108 -3.05 -28.67 -22.94
C GLU A 108 -2.52 -30.03 -22.46
N GLU A 109 -1.30 -30.08 -21.93
CA GLU A 109 -0.64 -31.30 -21.45
C GLU A 109 -1.08 -31.74 -20.04
N GLY A 110 -2.02 -31.03 -19.42
CA GLY A 110 -2.46 -31.30 -18.05
C GLY A 110 -2.04 -30.22 -17.05
N MET A 111 -2.66 -30.23 -15.87
CA MET A 111 -2.21 -29.38 -14.77
C MET A 111 -0.99 -30.00 -14.09
N SER A 112 0.05 -29.19 -13.90
CA SER A 112 1.17 -29.48 -13.02
C SER A 112 1.50 -28.23 -12.21
N ILE A 113 2.31 -28.39 -11.16
CA ILE A 113 2.80 -27.25 -10.36
C ILE A 113 3.54 -26.24 -11.25
N GLU A 114 4.29 -26.73 -12.23
CA GLU A 114 5.05 -25.88 -13.15
C GLU A 114 4.13 -25.15 -14.14
N SER A 115 3.08 -25.81 -14.65
CA SER A 115 2.18 -25.19 -15.61
C SER A 115 1.30 -24.11 -14.97
N LEU A 116 0.88 -24.28 -13.71
CA LEU A 116 0.09 -23.27 -12.99
C LEU A 116 0.78 -21.91 -12.85
N LYS A 117 2.12 -21.89 -12.70
CA LYS A 117 2.89 -20.63 -12.64
C LYS A 117 2.73 -19.79 -13.91
N SER A 118 2.45 -20.44 -15.04
CA SER A 118 2.25 -19.78 -16.33
C SER A 118 0.82 -19.25 -16.51
N TYR A 119 -0.15 -19.71 -15.71
CA TYR A 119 -1.55 -19.32 -15.87
C TYR A 119 -1.76 -17.91 -15.35
N LYS A 120 -2.39 -17.06 -16.16
CA LYS A 120 -2.70 -15.66 -15.83
C LYS A 120 -4.14 -15.29 -16.07
N TYR A 121 -4.79 -15.91 -17.06
CA TYR A 121 -6.19 -15.63 -17.35
C TYR A 121 -6.97 -16.91 -17.67
N ILE A 122 -8.28 -16.86 -17.45
CA ILE A 122 -9.23 -17.83 -18.00
C ILE A 122 -10.25 -17.06 -18.83
N LEU A 123 -10.37 -17.41 -20.11
CA LEU A 123 -11.28 -16.78 -21.04
C LEU A 123 -12.38 -17.78 -21.44
N LYS A 124 -13.61 -17.47 -21.07
CA LYS A 124 -14.80 -17.97 -21.77
C LYS A 124 -15.11 -16.98 -22.88
N SER A 125 -15.18 -17.45 -24.13
CA SER A 125 -15.60 -16.60 -25.23
C SER A 125 -16.47 -17.37 -26.21
N GLY A 126 -17.55 -16.74 -26.67
CA GLY A 126 -18.37 -17.22 -27.77
C GLY A 126 -17.92 -16.66 -29.13
N GLN A 127 -17.08 -15.63 -29.12
CA GLN A 127 -16.66 -14.90 -30.33
C GLN A 127 -15.23 -15.23 -30.76
N LEU A 128 -14.34 -15.52 -29.81
CA LEU A 128 -12.93 -15.80 -30.05
C LEU A 128 -12.68 -17.31 -30.09
N THR A 129 -11.93 -17.74 -31.10
CA THR A 129 -11.45 -19.12 -31.22
C THR A 129 -9.98 -19.23 -30.79
N LYS A 130 -9.52 -20.45 -30.51
CA LYS A 130 -8.09 -20.73 -30.23
C LYS A 130 -7.17 -20.23 -31.34
N LEU A 131 -7.62 -20.36 -32.60
CA LEU A 131 -6.87 -19.92 -33.77
C LEU A 131 -6.71 -18.39 -33.80
N ASP A 132 -7.72 -17.65 -33.32
CA ASP A 132 -7.68 -16.19 -33.25
C ASP A 132 -6.63 -15.68 -32.27
N LEU A 133 -6.47 -16.40 -31.15
CA LEU A 133 -5.45 -16.12 -30.15
C LEU A 133 -4.05 -16.50 -30.66
N GLN A 134 -3.91 -17.63 -31.38
CA GLN A 134 -2.61 -18.11 -31.86
C GLN A 134 -2.07 -17.37 -33.10
N LEU A 135 -2.93 -16.97 -34.04
CA LEU A 135 -2.50 -16.25 -35.27
C LEU A 135 -2.25 -14.76 -35.03
N SER A 136 -2.74 -14.24 -33.91
CA SER A 136 -2.50 -12.87 -33.49
C SER A 136 -1.13 -12.78 -32.85
N LYS A 137 -0.15 -12.21 -33.57
CA LYS A 137 1.18 -11.92 -33.03
C LYS A 137 1.17 -10.96 -31.83
N MET A 138 0.02 -10.36 -31.52
CA MET A 138 -0.18 -9.44 -30.41
C MET A 138 -1.66 -9.54 -29.99
N VAL A 139 -1.90 -10.04 -28.78
CA VAL A 139 -3.22 -10.07 -28.12
C VAL A 139 -3.05 -9.36 -26.79
N TRP A 140 -3.96 -8.43 -26.47
CA TRP A 140 -3.91 -7.71 -25.20
C TRP A 140 -5.31 -7.35 -24.72
N LEU A 141 -5.40 -7.09 -23.43
CA LEU A 141 -6.59 -6.55 -22.79
C LEU A 141 -6.56 -5.03 -22.85
N ASN A 142 -7.66 -4.44 -23.31
CA ASN A 142 -7.90 -3.01 -23.29
C ASN A 142 -9.00 -2.68 -22.26
N THR A 143 -8.74 -1.73 -21.38
CA THR A 143 -9.62 -1.26 -20.30
C THR A 143 -9.55 0.26 -20.19
N GLU A 144 -10.60 0.90 -19.70
CA GLU A 144 -10.61 2.35 -19.38
C GLU A 144 -9.83 2.68 -18.09
N PHE A 145 -9.60 1.65 -17.25
CA PHE A 145 -8.85 1.72 -16.00
C PHE A 145 -7.51 1.00 -16.10
N SER A 146 -6.61 1.24 -15.14
CA SER A 146 -5.32 0.53 -15.05
C SER A 146 -5.43 -0.75 -14.22
N ILE A 147 -4.65 -1.78 -14.56
CA ILE A 147 -4.57 -3.02 -13.77
C ILE A 147 -3.22 -3.06 -13.06
N TRP A 148 -3.24 -3.10 -11.73
CA TRP A 148 -2.05 -3.15 -10.89
C TRP A 148 -1.81 -4.56 -10.36
N ASN A 149 -0.99 -5.32 -11.09
CA ASN A 149 -0.60 -6.68 -10.74
C ASN A 149 0.93 -6.85 -10.82
N PRO A 150 1.72 -6.09 -10.03
CA PRO A 150 3.17 -6.18 -10.07
C PRO A 150 3.66 -7.50 -9.46
N ASN A 151 4.90 -7.88 -9.80
CA ASN A 151 5.63 -8.86 -9.01
C ASN A 151 5.79 -8.36 -7.57
N GLU A 152 5.81 -9.25 -6.58
CA GLU A 152 5.93 -8.85 -5.16
C GLU A 152 7.32 -8.28 -4.80
N GLY A 153 8.32 -8.49 -5.65
CA GLY A 153 9.70 -8.07 -5.41
C GLY A 153 10.66 -8.47 -6.54
N ILE A 154 11.94 -8.34 -6.26
CA ILE A 154 13.04 -8.70 -7.16
C ILE A 154 13.82 -9.85 -6.54
N ASP A 155 14.06 -10.91 -7.33
CA ASP A 155 14.87 -12.04 -6.90
C ASP A 155 16.36 -11.71 -7.06
N ILE A 156 17.10 -11.73 -5.95
CA ILE A 156 18.52 -11.39 -5.86
C ILE A 156 19.24 -12.55 -5.18
N PHE A 157 20.10 -13.27 -5.92
CA PHE A 157 20.89 -14.41 -5.40
C PHE A 157 20.07 -15.47 -4.63
N GLY A 158 18.85 -15.78 -5.10
CA GLY A 158 17.95 -16.74 -4.43
C GLY A 158 17.15 -16.16 -3.25
N PHE A 159 17.25 -14.85 -2.99
CA PHE A 159 16.46 -14.13 -2.00
C PHE A 159 15.51 -13.13 -2.67
N LYS A 160 14.22 -13.17 -2.31
CA LYS A 160 13.22 -12.23 -2.83
C LYS A 160 13.20 -10.94 -2.00
N LEU A 161 13.75 -9.86 -2.56
CA LEU A 161 13.63 -8.52 -1.98
C LEU A 161 12.26 -7.92 -2.34
N ARG A 162 11.33 -7.94 -1.38
CA ARG A 162 9.98 -7.37 -1.55
C ARG A 162 10.03 -5.86 -1.74
N TYR A 163 9.21 -5.32 -2.64
CA TYR A 163 9.13 -3.87 -2.88
C TYR A 163 8.75 -3.09 -1.63
N TYR A 164 7.86 -3.64 -0.79
CA TYR A 164 7.53 -3.04 0.50
C TYR A 164 8.75 -2.86 1.40
N GLY A 165 9.59 -3.90 1.53
CA GLY A 165 10.85 -3.83 2.28
C GLY A 165 11.85 -2.84 1.66
N LEU A 166 11.92 -2.77 0.33
CA LEU A 166 12.73 -1.78 -0.37
C LEU A 166 12.29 -0.35 -0.07
N MET A 167 10.98 -0.08 0.05
CA MET A 167 10.48 1.24 0.44
C MET A 167 10.88 1.62 1.87
N PHE A 168 10.99 0.66 2.79
CA PHE A 168 11.58 0.90 4.11
C PHE A 168 13.06 1.28 4.00
N VAL A 169 13.83 0.57 3.16
CA VAL A 169 15.24 0.91 2.89
C VAL A 169 15.35 2.34 2.35
N PHE A 170 14.48 2.75 1.44
CA PHE A 170 14.45 4.13 0.94
C PHE A 170 14.06 5.14 2.02
N ALA A 171 13.05 4.85 2.84
CA ALA A 171 12.65 5.73 3.94
C ALA A 171 13.82 6.02 4.91
N PHE A 172 14.53 4.97 5.35
CA PHE A 172 15.67 5.11 6.24
C PHE A 172 16.92 5.68 5.54
N GLY A 173 17.18 5.25 4.31
CA GLY A 173 18.34 5.68 3.51
C GLY A 173 18.26 7.15 3.12
N PHE A 174 17.15 7.62 2.55
CA PHE A 174 16.96 9.05 2.31
C PHE A 174 16.86 9.82 3.63
N GLY A 175 16.30 9.22 4.67
CA GLY A 175 16.22 9.83 5.99
C GLY A 175 17.58 10.21 6.57
N ILE A 176 18.57 9.32 6.53
CA ILE A 176 19.92 9.63 7.02
C ILE A 176 20.62 10.69 6.15
N LEU A 177 20.43 10.66 4.82
CA LEU A 177 21.01 11.65 3.91
C LEU A 177 20.44 13.06 4.17
N ILE A 178 19.12 13.16 4.34
CA ILE A 178 18.45 14.42 4.67
C ILE A 178 18.86 14.89 6.07
N MET A 179 18.95 13.99 7.04
CA MET A 179 19.34 14.35 8.40
C MET A 179 20.78 14.86 8.49
N ARG A 180 21.72 14.28 7.72
CA ARG A 180 23.08 14.82 7.55
C ARG A 180 23.06 16.27 7.05
N GLN A 181 22.24 16.56 6.04
CA GLN A 181 22.10 17.93 5.54
C GLN A 181 21.50 18.88 6.59
N ILE A 182 20.51 18.41 7.35
CA ILE A 182 19.90 19.16 8.46
C ILE A 182 20.94 19.47 9.54
N PHE A 183 21.76 18.50 9.95
CA PHE A 183 22.79 18.66 10.98
C PHE A 183 23.87 19.63 10.54
N LYS A 184 24.29 19.56 9.28
CA LYS A 184 25.20 20.55 8.68
C LYS A 184 24.63 21.97 8.71
N ILE A 185 23.34 22.14 8.38
CA ILE A 185 22.65 23.45 8.43
C ILE A 185 22.57 24.01 9.85
N ASP A 186 22.50 23.14 10.85
CA ASP A 186 22.38 23.51 12.27
C ASP A 186 23.69 23.48 13.03
N ASN A 187 24.81 23.26 12.33
CA ASN A 187 26.14 23.15 12.91
C ASN A 187 26.21 22.11 14.04
N VAL A 188 25.59 20.95 13.82
CA VAL A 188 25.63 19.79 14.74
C VAL A 188 26.63 18.78 14.22
N ASP A 189 27.48 18.28 15.11
CA ASP A 189 28.49 17.25 14.83
C ASP A 189 27.83 15.97 14.29
N ASP A 190 28.37 15.46 13.17
CA ASP A 190 27.89 14.27 12.47
C ASP A 190 27.90 13.02 13.35
N LYS A 191 28.71 12.96 14.42
CA LYS A 191 28.73 11.81 15.36
C LYS A 191 27.38 11.53 16.01
N PHE A 192 26.48 12.50 16.03
CA PHE A 192 25.14 12.36 16.60
C PHE A 192 24.13 11.73 15.63
N ILE A 193 24.50 11.52 14.36
CA ILE A 193 23.62 10.97 13.33
C ILE A 193 23.50 9.45 13.47
N ASP A 194 24.62 8.75 13.64
CA ASP A 194 24.61 7.29 13.73
C ASP A 194 23.81 6.78 14.94
N PRO A 195 23.92 7.39 16.14
CA PRO A 195 23.04 7.05 17.25
C PRO A 195 21.57 7.36 16.95
N LEU A 196 21.24 8.49 16.31
CA LEU A 196 19.86 8.82 15.95
C LEU A 196 19.27 7.76 15.02
N PHE A 197 20.01 7.39 13.98
CA PHE A 197 19.63 6.35 13.03
C PHE A 197 19.43 5.01 13.75
N THR A 198 20.40 4.59 14.55
CA THR A 198 20.38 3.31 15.27
C THR A 198 19.16 3.22 16.19
N TRP A 199 18.92 4.24 17.03
CA TRP A 199 17.80 4.24 17.97
C TRP A 199 16.43 4.37 17.28
N THR A 200 16.36 5.05 16.13
CA THR A 200 15.14 5.11 15.31
C THR A 200 14.86 3.77 14.65
N LEU A 201 15.87 3.13 14.06
CA LEU A 201 15.73 1.83 13.39
C LEU A 201 15.34 0.73 14.40
N LEU A 202 16.05 0.65 15.53
CA LEU A 202 15.73 -0.28 16.61
C LEU A 202 14.34 -0.01 17.17
N GLY A 203 14.00 1.24 17.48
CA GLY A 203 12.67 1.60 17.97
C GLY A 203 11.56 1.20 17.00
N THR A 204 11.78 1.39 15.70
CA THR A 204 10.81 1.02 14.66
C THR A 204 10.62 -0.48 14.58
N ILE A 205 11.69 -1.26 14.34
CA ILE A 205 11.59 -2.70 14.10
C ILE A 205 11.20 -3.43 15.40
N PHE A 206 11.94 -3.19 16.48
CA PHE A 206 11.70 -3.85 17.76
C PHE A 206 10.36 -3.44 18.36
N GLY A 207 10.05 -2.15 18.35
CA GLY A 207 8.76 -1.65 18.84
C GLY A 207 7.58 -2.20 18.07
N ALA A 208 7.67 -2.25 16.74
CA ALA A 208 6.61 -2.82 15.91
C ALA A 208 6.39 -4.31 16.22
N ARG A 209 7.47 -5.08 16.34
CA ARG A 209 7.39 -6.52 16.59
C ARG A 209 6.86 -6.83 17.99
N ILE A 210 7.40 -6.18 19.03
CA ILE A 210 6.92 -6.37 20.40
C ILE A 210 5.47 -5.91 20.55
N GLY A 211 5.10 -4.78 19.95
CA GLY A 211 3.70 -4.35 19.92
C GLY A 211 2.79 -5.42 19.32
N HIS A 212 3.20 -6.01 18.19
CA HIS A 212 2.39 -7.06 17.57
C HIS A 212 2.21 -8.26 18.47
N VAL A 213 3.30 -8.79 19.02
CA VAL A 213 3.28 -9.98 19.87
C VAL A 213 2.49 -9.71 21.15
N VAL A 214 2.66 -8.55 21.79
CA VAL A 214 1.93 -8.25 23.04
C VAL A 214 0.43 -8.09 22.82
N PHE A 215 0.01 -7.40 21.75
CA PHE A 215 -1.41 -7.06 21.56
C PHE A 215 -2.21 -8.08 20.76
N TYR A 216 -1.59 -8.81 19.83
CA TYR A 216 -2.30 -9.69 18.90
C TYR A 216 -1.92 -11.17 19.07
N GLU A 217 -0.66 -11.48 19.38
CA GLU A 217 -0.16 -12.86 19.43
C GLU A 217 0.71 -13.18 20.67
N PRO A 218 0.18 -13.00 21.89
CA PRO A 218 0.98 -13.17 23.11
C PRO A 218 1.45 -14.62 23.34
N SER A 219 0.79 -15.59 22.72
CA SER A 219 1.17 -17.00 22.78
C SER A 219 2.57 -17.27 22.21
N LEU A 220 3.06 -16.43 21.28
CA LEU A 220 4.40 -16.57 20.69
C LEU A 220 5.54 -16.53 21.72
N PHE A 221 5.37 -15.83 22.85
CA PHE A 221 6.37 -15.86 23.93
C PHE A 221 6.65 -17.26 24.47
N VAL A 222 5.67 -18.16 24.38
CA VAL A 222 5.79 -19.54 24.87
C VAL A 222 5.98 -20.51 23.71
N THR A 223 5.25 -20.31 22.60
CA THR A 223 5.23 -21.27 21.50
C THR A 223 6.48 -21.17 20.63
N ASP A 224 7.01 -19.97 20.38
CA ASP A 224 8.18 -19.74 19.53
C ASP A 224 8.95 -18.47 19.97
N PHE A 225 9.54 -18.51 21.15
CA PHE A 225 10.17 -17.35 21.82
C PHE A 225 11.18 -16.59 20.95
N TRP A 226 12.04 -17.30 20.22
CA TRP A 226 13.07 -16.65 19.39
C TRP A 226 12.49 -15.91 18.19
N SER A 227 11.35 -16.37 17.65
CA SER A 227 10.64 -15.67 16.57
C SER A 227 10.11 -14.30 17.00
N VAL A 228 9.98 -14.03 18.31
CA VAL A 228 9.58 -12.71 18.82
C VAL A 228 10.65 -11.67 18.49
N PHE A 229 11.93 -12.03 18.52
CA PHE A 229 13.03 -11.07 18.42
C PHE A 229 13.83 -11.16 17.12
N LEU A 230 13.79 -12.32 16.47
CA LEU A 230 14.58 -12.62 15.28
C LEU A 230 13.66 -12.84 14.08
N PRO A 231 14.11 -12.55 12.84
CA PRO A 231 13.35 -12.75 11.61
C PRO A 231 13.30 -14.22 11.17
N ILE A 232 13.05 -15.11 12.13
CA ILE A 232 13.02 -16.56 11.95
C ILE A 232 11.78 -17.13 12.61
N ARG A 233 11.30 -18.25 12.08
CA ARG A 233 10.39 -19.16 12.78
C ARG A 233 11.20 -20.36 13.21
N THR A 234 11.05 -20.82 14.45
CA THR A 234 11.76 -22.02 14.95
C THR A 234 10.87 -23.25 14.99
N LYS A 235 9.54 -23.08 14.96
CA LYS A 235 8.58 -24.19 14.95
C LYS A 235 7.57 -24.08 13.79
N PRO A 236 7.28 -25.19 13.06
CA PRO A 236 7.78 -26.55 13.27
C PRO A 236 9.21 -26.77 12.76
N THR A 237 9.69 -25.93 11.85
CA THR A 237 11.04 -25.99 11.26
C THR A 237 11.71 -24.61 11.32
N LEU A 238 13.05 -24.60 11.35
CA LEU A 238 13.83 -23.37 11.29
C LEU A 238 13.72 -22.78 9.88
N GLU A 239 13.09 -21.61 9.79
CA GLU A 239 12.86 -20.94 8.52
C GLU A 239 13.10 -19.44 8.67
N PHE A 240 13.82 -18.84 7.72
CA PHE A 240 13.91 -17.39 7.64
C PHE A 240 12.60 -16.85 7.09
N THR A 241 11.82 -16.19 7.94
CA THR A 241 10.50 -15.65 7.59
C THR A 241 10.52 -14.14 7.38
N GLY A 242 11.63 -13.48 7.73
CA GLY A 242 11.66 -12.02 7.85
C GLY A 242 10.92 -11.55 9.10
N PHE A 243 10.86 -10.23 9.30
CA PHE A 243 9.99 -9.66 10.32
C PHE A 243 8.56 -9.57 9.77
N SER A 244 7.73 -10.58 10.06
CA SER A 244 6.28 -10.55 9.88
C SER A 244 5.58 -10.17 11.20
N GLY A 245 4.31 -9.79 11.16
CA GLY A 245 3.57 -9.37 12.36
C GLY A 245 4.16 -8.13 13.01
N LEU A 246 3.85 -6.96 12.46
CA LEU A 246 4.38 -5.66 12.89
C LEU A 246 3.21 -4.72 13.24
N ALA A 247 3.22 -4.14 14.44
CA ALA A 247 2.19 -3.23 14.90
C ALA A 247 2.68 -1.78 14.94
N SER A 248 1.98 -0.89 14.21
CA SER A 248 2.30 0.54 14.13
C SER A 248 2.27 1.26 15.48
N HIS A 249 1.35 0.90 16.39
CA HIS A 249 1.26 1.49 17.73
C HIS A 249 2.49 1.16 18.59
N GLY A 250 2.98 -0.08 18.54
CA GLY A 250 4.21 -0.48 19.22
C GLY A 250 5.43 0.26 18.70
N ALA A 251 5.53 0.41 17.36
CA ALA A 251 6.57 1.21 16.73
C ALA A 251 6.52 2.67 17.20
N THR A 252 5.33 3.26 17.26
CA THR A 252 5.11 4.65 17.67
C THR A 252 5.55 4.90 19.11
N ILE A 253 5.14 4.03 20.05
CA ILE A 253 5.54 4.13 21.46
C ILE A 253 7.06 4.02 21.60
N ALA A 254 7.65 3.01 20.97
CA ALA A 254 9.10 2.80 21.02
C ALA A 254 9.86 3.99 20.41
N LEU A 255 9.41 4.55 19.29
CA LEU A 255 10.01 5.73 18.66
C LEU A 255 9.94 6.97 19.55
N ILE A 256 8.84 7.18 20.28
CA ILE A 256 8.76 8.26 21.26
C ILE A 256 9.82 8.07 22.34
N LEU A 257 9.91 6.86 22.91
CA LEU A 257 10.86 6.56 23.98
C LEU A 257 12.33 6.66 23.52
N THR A 258 12.65 6.11 22.35
CA THR A 258 14.02 6.15 21.82
C THR A 258 14.41 7.57 21.38
N THR A 259 13.48 8.37 20.87
CA THR A 259 13.73 9.79 20.56
C THR A 259 13.95 10.60 21.83
N LEU A 260 13.18 10.37 22.90
CA LEU A 260 13.40 11.02 24.20
C LEU A 260 14.75 10.61 24.80
N TYR A 261 15.09 9.33 24.75
CA TYR A 261 16.39 8.83 25.19
C TYR A 261 17.53 9.51 24.42
N TYR A 262 17.45 9.53 23.08
CA TYR A 262 18.42 10.22 22.24
C TYR A 262 18.54 11.70 22.61
N SER A 263 17.40 12.39 22.76
CA SER A 263 17.36 13.81 23.06
C SER A 263 18.04 14.15 24.40
N TYR A 264 17.73 13.40 25.46
CA TYR A 264 18.19 13.71 26.81
C TYR A 264 19.58 13.14 27.11
N ARG A 265 19.93 11.97 26.59
CA ARG A 265 21.16 11.25 26.95
C ARG A 265 22.28 11.41 25.93
N ILE A 266 21.95 11.53 24.65
CA ILE A 266 22.94 11.53 23.57
C ILE A 266 23.21 12.96 23.10
N ILE A 267 22.26 13.61 22.45
CA ILE A 267 22.47 14.94 21.85
C ILE A 267 22.29 16.08 22.86
N LYS A 268 21.63 15.83 24.00
CA LYS A 268 21.36 16.78 25.09
C LYS A 268 20.68 18.08 24.61
N LYS A 269 19.73 17.94 23.67
CA LYS A 269 18.89 19.05 23.17
C LYS A 269 17.46 18.86 23.67
N ASN A 270 16.64 19.91 23.52
CA ASN A 270 15.21 19.81 23.76
C ASN A 270 14.58 18.75 22.81
N PRO A 271 13.73 17.83 23.29
CA PRO A 271 13.07 16.85 22.43
C PRO A 271 12.33 17.45 21.25
N PHE A 272 11.68 18.60 21.42
CA PHE A 272 10.98 19.28 20.35
C PHE A 272 11.93 19.74 19.21
N TRP A 273 13.19 20.04 19.53
CA TRP A 273 14.20 20.28 18.50
C TRP A 273 14.45 19.02 17.65
N VAL A 274 14.53 17.85 18.29
CA VAL A 274 14.73 16.58 17.57
C VAL A 274 13.48 16.24 16.74
N TYR A 275 12.28 16.37 17.32
CA TYR A 275 11.03 16.11 16.64
C TYR A 275 10.75 17.03 15.45
N ASP A 276 11.11 18.32 15.52
CA ASP A 276 10.99 19.23 14.36
C ASP A 276 11.75 18.72 13.13
N ARG A 277 12.92 18.11 13.35
CA ARG A 277 13.81 17.61 12.29
C ARG A 277 13.37 16.24 11.83
N LEU A 278 12.99 15.38 12.76
CA LEU A 278 12.41 14.08 12.45
C LEU A 278 11.09 14.22 11.67
N GLY A 279 10.24 15.20 11.97
CA GLY A 279 8.98 15.42 11.25
C GLY A 279 9.17 15.63 9.75
N ILE A 280 10.25 16.33 9.34
CA ILE A 280 10.62 16.50 7.93
C ILE A 280 10.92 15.13 7.30
N VAL A 281 11.79 14.35 7.93
CA VAL A 281 12.22 13.05 7.41
C VAL A 281 11.08 12.03 7.40
N ILE A 282 10.26 12.00 8.45
CA ILE A 282 9.12 11.10 8.60
C ILE A 282 8.05 11.38 7.55
N ALA A 283 7.82 12.65 7.15
CA ALA A 283 6.90 12.95 6.06
C ALA A 283 7.29 12.23 4.76
N LEU A 284 8.58 12.25 4.39
CA LEU A 284 9.07 11.52 3.22
C LEU A 284 9.02 10.00 3.44
N GLY A 285 9.40 9.53 4.63
CA GLY A 285 9.31 8.11 4.99
C GLY A 285 7.87 7.57 4.87
N GLY A 286 6.89 8.33 5.33
CA GLY A 286 5.47 8.01 5.20
C GLY A 286 5.03 7.89 3.74
N ALA A 287 5.55 8.73 2.85
CA ALA A 287 5.29 8.60 1.41
C ALA A 287 5.81 7.28 0.85
N PHE A 288 7.04 6.89 1.19
CA PHE A 288 7.59 5.59 0.77
C PHE A 288 6.78 4.42 1.31
N VAL A 289 6.35 4.46 2.59
CA VAL A 289 5.50 3.42 3.16
C VAL A 289 4.20 3.28 2.38
N ARG A 290 3.58 4.39 1.96
CA ARG A 290 2.36 4.37 1.14
C ARG A 290 2.59 3.83 -0.27
N VAL A 291 3.72 4.13 -0.89
CA VAL A 291 4.12 3.48 -2.14
C VAL A 291 4.30 1.98 -1.92
N GLY A 292 4.85 1.56 -0.78
CA GLY A 292 4.93 0.16 -0.37
C GLY A 292 3.54 -0.49 -0.30
N ASN A 293 2.59 0.14 0.39
CA ASN A 293 1.21 -0.36 0.46
C ASN A 293 0.55 -0.47 -0.92
N PHE A 294 0.87 0.44 -1.85
CA PHE A 294 0.43 0.36 -3.23
C PHE A 294 0.98 -0.90 -3.92
N PHE A 295 2.28 -1.20 -3.80
CA PHE A 295 2.86 -2.46 -4.32
C PHE A 295 2.18 -3.71 -3.73
N ASN A 296 1.80 -3.67 -2.45
CA ASN A 296 1.10 -4.78 -1.79
C ASN A 296 -0.40 -4.86 -2.10
N SER A 297 -0.99 -3.88 -2.80
CA SER A 297 -2.45 -3.79 -3.00
C SER A 297 -3.25 -3.67 -1.69
N GLU A 298 -2.71 -2.97 -0.70
CA GLU A 298 -3.31 -2.78 0.64
C GLU A 298 -3.71 -1.34 0.88
N ILE A 299 -4.72 -1.08 1.73
CA ILE A 299 -5.17 0.29 2.07
C ILE A 299 -5.76 1.02 0.83
N ILE A 300 -6.52 0.27 0.03
CA ILE A 300 -7.17 0.75 -1.19
C ILE A 300 -8.42 1.59 -0.90
N GLY A 301 -8.88 2.27 -1.94
CA GLY A 301 -10.08 3.08 -1.90
C GLY A 301 -11.37 2.30 -2.13
N LYS A 302 -12.47 3.06 -2.04
CA LYS A 302 -13.79 2.66 -2.50
C LYS A 302 -13.79 2.36 -4.00
N PRO A 303 -14.74 1.55 -4.49
CA PRO A 303 -14.97 1.36 -5.92
C PRO A 303 -15.06 2.69 -6.66
N ALA A 304 -14.26 2.82 -7.72
CA ALA A 304 -14.19 3.99 -8.58
C ALA A 304 -14.94 3.70 -9.88
N SER A 305 -15.44 4.73 -10.56
CA SER A 305 -15.93 4.57 -11.94
C SER A 305 -14.80 4.13 -12.87
N GLU A 306 -15.06 3.19 -13.79
CA GLU A 306 -14.06 2.68 -14.74
C GLU A 306 -13.43 3.77 -15.62
N THR A 307 -14.20 4.81 -15.93
CA THR A 307 -13.73 5.95 -16.73
C THR A 307 -12.97 6.98 -15.91
N SER A 308 -12.83 6.77 -14.60
CA SER A 308 -12.04 7.66 -13.75
C SER A 308 -10.56 7.55 -14.11
N PRO A 309 -9.83 8.66 -14.27
CA PRO A 309 -8.38 8.63 -14.54
C PRO A 309 -7.57 8.03 -13.38
N PHE A 310 -8.19 7.83 -12.22
CA PHE A 310 -7.58 7.21 -11.06
C PHE A 310 -8.10 5.80 -10.80
N ALA A 311 -8.91 5.21 -11.68
CA ALA A 311 -9.40 3.85 -11.47
C ALA A 311 -8.26 2.84 -11.65
N ILE A 312 -8.00 2.05 -10.60
CA ILE A 312 -7.03 0.97 -10.61
C ILE A 312 -7.68 -0.31 -10.10
N LEU A 313 -7.65 -1.37 -10.91
CA LEU A 313 -8.02 -2.71 -10.48
C LEU A 313 -6.82 -3.35 -9.79
N PHE A 314 -7.02 -3.91 -8.60
CA PHE A 314 -5.98 -4.55 -7.79
C PHE A 314 -6.26 -6.06 -7.66
N PRO A 315 -5.77 -6.93 -8.58
CA PRO A 315 -6.11 -8.35 -8.54
C PRO A 315 -5.66 -9.10 -7.28
N GLN A 316 -4.65 -8.56 -6.60
CA GLN A 316 -4.05 -9.14 -5.39
C GLN A 316 -4.62 -8.57 -4.08
N GLN A 317 -5.64 -7.70 -4.14
CA GLN A 317 -6.25 -7.15 -2.93
C GLN A 317 -6.89 -8.24 -2.05
N SER A 318 -7.00 -7.97 -0.74
CA SER A 318 -7.74 -8.81 0.21
C SER A 318 -9.26 -8.82 -0.08
N MET A 319 -9.92 -9.93 0.22
CA MET A 319 -11.39 -10.04 0.17
C MET A 319 -12.09 -9.19 1.24
N GLU A 320 -11.37 -8.73 2.26
CA GLU A 320 -11.89 -7.83 3.29
C GLU A 320 -12.40 -6.51 2.70
N TYR A 321 -11.91 -6.12 1.52
CA TYR A 321 -12.39 -4.94 0.80
C TYR A 321 -13.63 -5.20 -0.06
N GLY A 322 -14.15 -6.43 -0.08
CA GLY A 322 -15.27 -6.85 -0.93
C GLY A 322 -14.84 -7.23 -2.35
N ALA A 323 -15.74 -7.05 -3.33
CA ALA A 323 -15.50 -7.42 -4.71
C ALA A 323 -14.26 -6.70 -5.29
N ILE A 324 -13.49 -7.45 -6.10
CA ILE A 324 -12.28 -6.96 -6.75
C ILE A 324 -12.66 -6.25 -8.04
N VAL A 325 -12.81 -4.94 -7.93
CA VAL A 325 -13.25 -4.02 -8.98
C VAL A 325 -12.32 -2.80 -8.99
N PRO A 326 -12.31 -1.98 -10.05
CA PRO A 326 -11.51 -0.76 -10.09
C PRO A 326 -11.82 0.17 -8.91
N ARG A 327 -10.77 0.64 -8.24
CA ARG A 327 -10.82 1.42 -6.99
C ARG A 327 -9.89 2.61 -7.04
N TYR A 328 -10.15 3.59 -6.17
CA TYR A 328 -9.24 4.73 -6.00
C TYR A 328 -7.94 4.29 -5.30
N PRO A 329 -6.75 4.67 -5.81
CA PRO A 329 -5.46 4.36 -5.20
C PRO A 329 -5.16 5.35 -4.07
N THR A 330 -5.93 5.27 -2.99
CA THR A 330 -5.82 6.17 -1.83
C THR A 330 -4.42 6.21 -1.21
N GLN A 331 -3.64 5.14 -1.37
CA GLN A 331 -2.23 5.10 -0.96
C GLN A 331 -1.40 6.13 -1.74
N LEU A 332 -1.59 6.26 -3.05
CA LEU A 332 -0.88 7.23 -3.88
C LEU A 332 -1.33 8.67 -3.57
N PHE A 333 -2.61 8.87 -3.24
CA PHE A 333 -3.10 10.17 -2.79
C PHE A 333 -2.46 10.60 -1.46
N GLU A 334 -2.35 9.68 -0.49
CA GLU A 334 -1.62 9.95 0.75
C GLU A 334 -0.12 10.15 0.49
N ALA A 335 0.51 9.31 -0.33
CA ALA A 335 1.93 9.42 -0.66
C ALA A 335 2.25 10.79 -1.26
N PHE A 336 1.43 11.25 -2.20
CA PHE A 336 1.55 12.58 -2.79
C PHE A 336 1.39 13.69 -1.74
N GLY A 337 0.36 13.62 -0.90
CA GLY A 337 0.17 14.56 0.20
C GLY A 337 1.38 14.62 1.15
N TYR A 338 1.97 13.47 1.46
CA TYR A 338 3.15 13.37 2.32
C TYR A 338 4.43 13.91 1.66
N VAL A 339 4.59 13.75 0.34
CA VAL A 339 5.66 14.42 -0.42
C VAL A 339 5.47 15.94 -0.40
N CYS A 340 4.25 16.44 -0.62
CA CYS A 340 3.96 17.87 -0.50
C CYS A 340 4.25 18.41 0.91
N LEU A 341 3.90 17.65 1.95
CA LEU A 341 4.21 17.97 3.33
C LEU A 341 5.73 18.00 3.58
N PHE A 342 6.48 17.01 3.10
CA PHE A 342 7.93 16.98 3.16
C PHE A 342 8.55 18.24 2.53
N ILE A 343 8.13 18.58 1.30
CA ILE A 343 8.62 19.76 0.58
C ILE A 343 8.30 21.02 1.38
N LEU A 344 7.07 21.17 1.88
CA LEU A 344 6.66 22.31 2.69
C LEU A 344 7.55 22.46 3.94
N LEU A 345 7.73 21.39 4.70
CA LEU A 345 8.54 21.42 5.92
C LEU A 345 10.02 21.69 5.61
N ALA A 346 10.57 21.10 4.55
CA ALA A 346 11.94 21.33 4.11
C ALA A 346 12.18 22.79 3.68
N VAL A 347 11.23 23.39 2.95
CA VAL A 347 11.26 24.80 2.55
C VAL A 347 11.19 25.71 3.77
N LEU A 348 10.24 25.47 4.68
CA LEU A 348 10.11 26.25 5.91
C LEU A 348 11.35 26.12 6.80
N TYR A 349 11.90 24.92 6.91
CA TYR A 349 13.12 24.68 7.66
C TYR A 349 14.33 25.44 7.09
N LYS A 350 14.52 25.41 5.76
CA LYS A 350 15.70 25.98 5.11
C LYS A 350 15.63 27.50 4.96
N PHE A 351 14.46 28.05 4.63
CA PHE A 351 14.32 29.44 4.19
C PHE A 351 13.66 30.37 5.22
N THR A 352 13.27 29.86 6.39
CA THR A 352 12.64 30.69 7.42
C THR A 352 13.28 30.49 8.79
N ARG A 353 12.91 31.34 9.75
CA ARG A 353 13.34 31.22 11.15
C ARG A 353 12.55 30.16 11.95
N LYS A 354 11.70 29.35 11.31
CA LYS A 354 10.85 28.37 12.00
C LYS A 354 11.64 27.24 12.67
N LYS A 355 12.81 26.89 12.15
CA LYS A 355 13.71 25.89 12.78
C LYS A 355 14.20 26.27 14.19
N TYR A 356 14.07 27.55 14.56
CA TYR A 356 14.42 28.09 15.89
C TYR A 356 13.22 28.12 16.86
N GLN A 357 12.00 27.83 16.39
CA GLN A 357 10.80 27.73 17.24
C GLN A 357 10.57 26.26 17.58
N GLN A 358 11.10 25.79 18.71
CA GLN A 358 11.12 24.36 19.05
C GLN A 358 9.70 23.79 19.15
N GLY A 359 9.40 22.81 18.30
CA GLY A 359 8.12 22.11 18.21
C GLY A 359 7.21 22.66 17.12
N TRP A 360 7.50 23.82 16.53
CA TRP A 360 6.59 24.43 15.57
C TRP A 360 6.47 23.61 14.27
N LEU A 361 7.59 23.09 13.76
CA LEU A 361 7.59 22.28 12.53
C LEU A 361 6.94 20.92 12.78
N PHE A 362 7.19 20.32 13.95
CA PHE A 362 6.56 19.07 14.35
C PHE A 362 5.05 19.20 14.55
N GLY A 363 4.61 20.30 15.17
CA GLY A 363 3.18 20.60 15.30
C GLY A 363 2.50 20.81 13.94
N LEU A 364 3.14 21.52 13.01
CA LEU A 364 2.65 21.68 11.64
C LEU A 364 2.59 20.34 10.89
N PHE A 365 3.64 19.52 11.04
CA PHE A 365 3.69 18.15 10.53
C PHE A 365 2.49 17.33 11.02
N PHE A 366 2.18 17.37 12.31
CA PHE A 366 0.98 16.70 12.87
C PHE A 366 -0.30 17.23 12.24
N VAL A 367 -0.52 18.54 12.24
CA VAL A 367 -1.75 19.12 11.68
C VAL A 367 -1.96 18.67 10.24
N ILE A 368 -0.95 18.81 9.39
CA ILE A 368 -1.11 18.53 7.96
C ILE A 368 -1.17 17.03 7.67
N LEU A 369 -0.31 16.20 8.29
CA LEU A 369 -0.33 14.76 8.06
C LEU A 369 -1.69 14.16 8.43
N TRP A 370 -2.23 14.54 9.59
CA TRP A 370 -3.52 14.05 10.03
C TRP A 370 -4.69 14.68 9.29
N SER A 371 -4.53 15.89 8.73
CA SER A 371 -5.50 16.45 7.78
C SER A 371 -5.54 15.66 6.47
N ILE A 372 -4.38 15.33 5.89
CA ILE A 372 -4.29 14.49 4.68
C ILE A 372 -4.99 13.16 4.94
N ARG A 373 -4.68 12.50 6.06
CA ARG A 373 -5.35 11.27 6.47
C ARG A 373 -6.86 11.47 6.56
N PHE A 374 -7.34 12.47 7.30
CA PHE A 374 -8.76 12.76 7.49
C PHE A 374 -9.51 12.89 6.14
N PHE A 375 -8.94 13.61 5.18
CA PHE A 375 -9.57 13.83 3.87
C PHE A 375 -9.49 12.60 2.96
N VAL A 376 -8.37 11.88 2.92
CA VAL A 376 -8.26 10.66 2.10
C VAL A 376 -9.14 9.53 2.65
N GLU A 377 -9.40 9.51 3.96
CA GLU A 377 -10.24 8.50 4.59
C GLU A 377 -11.69 8.49 4.06
N PHE A 378 -12.19 9.62 3.52
CA PHE A 378 -13.51 9.63 2.84
C PHE A 378 -13.54 8.73 1.59
N LEU A 379 -12.38 8.50 0.97
CA LEU A 379 -12.21 7.72 -0.24
C LEU A 379 -11.79 6.28 0.04
N LYS A 380 -11.44 5.95 1.29
CA LYS A 380 -10.96 4.63 1.67
C LYS A 380 -12.08 3.64 1.87
N GLU A 381 -11.77 2.39 1.58
CA GLU A 381 -12.56 1.26 2.06
C GLU A 381 -12.16 0.95 3.52
N PRO A 382 -13.12 0.71 4.43
CA PRO A 382 -12.83 0.28 5.79
C PRO A 382 -12.00 -1.00 5.82
N GLN A 383 -11.06 -1.07 6.76
CA GLN A 383 -10.23 -2.25 7.00
C GLN A 383 -10.88 -3.08 8.10
N GLY A 384 -11.81 -3.95 7.69
CA GLY A 384 -12.64 -4.71 8.62
C GLY A 384 -13.76 -3.85 9.23
N ASP A 385 -14.28 -4.29 10.37
CA ASP A 385 -15.41 -3.64 11.02
C ASP A 385 -15.03 -2.25 11.56
N GLU A 386 -15.80 -1.23 11.19
CA GLU A 386 -15.63 0.10 11.78
C GLU A 386 -15.96 0.04 13.28
N VAL A 387 -14.95 0.26 14.12
CA VAL A 387 -15.08 0.21 15.58
C VAL A 387 -15.67 1.50 16.15
N ILE A 388 -15.47 2.62 15.45
CA ILE A 388 -15.88 3.96 15.87
C ILE A 388 -16.57 4.66 14.72
N THR A 389 -17.84 5.02 14.93
CA THR A 389 -18.61 5.93 14.09
C THR A 389 -19.14 7.05 14.98
N PHE A 390 -18.71 8.29 14.75
CA PHE A 390 -19.12 9.44 15.56
C PHE A 390 -19.43 10.64 14.67
N ALA A 391 -20.62 11.21 14.81
CA ALA A 391 -21.09 12.37 14.04
C ALA A 391 -20.94 12.22 12.51
N GLY A 392 -21.11 11.00 11.99
CA GLY A 392 -20.95 10.69 10.55
C GLY A 392 -19.50 10.52 10.09
N LEU A 393 -18.54 10.54 11.00
CA LEU A 393 -17.12 10.27 10.74
C LEU A 393 -16.75 8.83 11.11
N ASN A 394 -15.88 8.22 10.29
CA ASN A 394 -15.37 6.89 10.53
C ASN A 394 -14.19 6.88 11.52
N THR A 395 -13.71 5.67 11.84
CA THR A 395 -12.66 5.46 12.84
C THR A 395 -11.37 6.23 12.50
N GLY A 396 -10.92 6.16 11.25
CA GLY A 396 -9.71 6.86 10.81
C GLY A 396 -9.81 8.38 10.93
N GLN A 397 -10.99 8.95 10.66
CA GLN A 397 -11.28 10.37 10.77
C GLN A 397 -11.35 10.83 12.22
N VAL A 398 -12.09 10.10 13.07
CA VAL A 398 -12.23 10.42 14.49
C VAL A 398 -10.87 10.39 15.17
N LEU A 399 -10.03 9.39 14.87
CA LEU A 399 -8.68 9.29 15.42
C LEU A 399 -7.74 10.40 14.91
N SER A 400 -7.99 10.98 13.73
CA SER A 400 -7.16 12.05 13.18
C SER A 400 -7.34 13.38 13.93
N ILE A 401 -8.54 13.66 14.44
CA ILE A 401 -8.88 14.93 15.10
C ILE A 401 -8.00 15.21 16.34
N PRO A 402 -7.86 14.29 17.31
CA PRO A 402 -6.98 14.50 18.46
C PRO A 402 -5.54 14.85 18.09
N PHE A 403 -4.99 14.22 17.04
CA PHE A 403 -3.62 14.51 16.60
C PHE A 403 -3.50 15.86 15.91
N MET A 404 -4.53 16.29 15.16
CA MET A 404 -4.58 17.65 14.61
C MET A 404 -4.61 18.69 15.75
N LEU A 405 -5.45 18.48 16.76
CA LEU A 405 -5.53 19.36 17.93
C LEU A 405 -4.21 19.38 18.73
N ALA A 406 -3.57 18.23 18.91
CA ALA A 406 -2.25 18.14 19.53
C ALA A 406 -1.21 18.94 18.73
N GLY A 407 -1.22 18.85 17.40
CA GLY A 407 -0.34 19.64 16.53
C GLY A 407 -0.53 21.14 16.72
N VAL A 408 -1.79 21.62 16.76
CA VAL A 408 -2.11 23.03 17.05
C VAL A 408 -1.60 23.44 18.44
N ALA A 409 -1.84 22.62 19.46
CA ALA A 409 -1.38 22.90 20.83
C ALA A 409 0.15 23.01 20.89
N ILE A 410 0.88 22.12 20.23
CA ILE A 410 2.34 22.14 20.13
C ILE A 410 2.81 23.44 19.44
N MET A 411 2.17 23.86 18.35
CA MET A 411 2.52 25.11 17.65
C MET A 411 2.30 26.35 18.52
N ILE A 412 1.23 26.38 19.33
CA ILE A 412 0.96 27.47 20.27
C ILE A 412 2.02 27.49 21.37
N TYR A 413 2.33 26.32 21.96
CA TYR A 413 3.35 26.17 23.00
C TYR A 413 4.75 26.57 22.50
N SER A 414 5.08 26.20 21.26
CA SER A 414 6.37 26.50 20.62
C SER A 414 6.71 27.99 20.56
N LYS A 415 5.70 28.88 20.55
CA LYS A 415 5.93 30.35 20.58
C LYS A 415 6.75 30.80 21.80
N LYS A 416 6.70 30.04 22.90
CA LYS A 416 7.44 30.30 24.14
C LYS A 416 8.85 29.71 24.16
N ASN A 417 9.16 28.80 23.24
CA ASN A 417 10.43 28.04 23.22
C ASN A 417 11.25 28.38 21.96
N LYS A 418 11.75 29.61 21.92
CA LYS A 418 12.63 30.07 20.83
C LYS A 418 14.08 29.88 21.21
N ILE A 419 14.89 29.43 20.26
CA ILE A 419 16.34 29.40 20.34
C ILE A 419 16.85 30.62 19.59
N GLU A 420 17.93 31.23 20.05
CA GLU A 420 18.63 32.24 19.28
C GLU A 420 19.43 31.56 18.15
N PRO A 421 19.45 32.13 16.93
CA PRO A 421 20.41 31.73 15.92
C PRO A 421 21.82 31.89 16.50
N ALA A 422 22.68 30.87 16.37
CA ALA A 422 24.11 31.07 16.61
C ALA A 422 24.62 32.15 15.64
N GLU A 423 25.35 33.14 16.15
CA GLU A 423 26.00 34.20 15.35
C GLU A 423 27.01 33.65 14.34
#